data_AF-A0A3P1S2X2-F1
#
_entry.id   AF-A0A3P1S2X2-F1
#
_cell.length_a   1.000
_cell.length_b   1.000
_cell.length_c   1.000
_cell.angle_alpha   90.00
_cell.angle_beta   90.00
_cell.angle_gamma   90.00
#
_symmetry.space_group_name_H-M   'P 1'
#
loop_
_entity.id
_entity.type
_entity.pdbx_description
1 polymer ?
#
loop_
_entity_poly.entity_id
_entity_poly.type
_entity_poly.pdbx_seq_one_letter_code
_entity_poly.pdbx_strand_id
1 'polypeptide(L)' 'MDDIIKENSMLQKEYESNPLNQNGMAPKLVDEAVFKRNGFEGYAFELPAPINQCFIEYGQNARIIK' A
#
# COMPACT_ATOMS: atom_id res chain seq x y z
N MET A 1 0.16 3.09 11.71
CA MET A 1 0.06 3.23 10.23
C MET A 1 -0.18 1.86 9.62
N ASP A 2 0.69 0.89 9.92
CA ASP A 2 0.57 -0.49 9.45
C ASP A 2 -0.76 -1.16 9.80
N ASP A 3 -1.26 -1.00 11.03
CA ASP A 3 -2.53 -1.63 11.42
C ASP A 3 -3.73 -1.11 10.62
N ILE A 4 -3.79 0.21 10.37
CA ILE A 4 -4.86 0.82 9.56
C ILE A 4 -4.79 0.35 8.11
N ILE A 5 -3.59 0.27 7.54
CA ILE A 5 -3.39 -0.23 6.16
C ILE A 5 -3.81 -1.69 6.10
N LYS A 6 -3.42 -2.50 7.09
CA LYS A 6 -3.74 -3.93 7.14
C LYS A 6 -5.24 -4.19 7.29
N GLU A 7 -5.91 -3.48 8.19
CA GLU A 7 -7.36 -3.59 8.43
C GLU A 7 -8.20 -3.21 7.21
N ASN A 8 -7.72 -2.25 6.41
CA ASN A 8 -8.44 -1.78 5.22
C ASN A 8 -7.88 -2.37 3.92
N SER A 9 -6.86 -3.23 4.00
CA SER A 9 -6.27 -3.85 2.82
C SER A 9 -7.15 -4.96 2.27
N MET A 10 -7.12 -5.12 0.96
CA MET A 10 -7.80 -6.21 0.28
C MET A 10 -6.83 -7.06 -0.51
N LEU A 11 -7.14 -8.36 -0.59
CA LEU A 11 -6.40 -9.29 -1.43
C LEU A 11 -6.54 -8.89 -2.90
N GLN A 12 -5.44 -8.99 -3.66
CA GLN A 12 -5.44 -8.70 -5.10
C GLN A 12 -6.58 -9.41 -5.86
N LYS A 13 -6.89 -10.66 -5.50
CA LYS A 13 -7.96 -11.45 -6.12
C LYS A 13 -9.37 -10.86 -5.95
N GLU A 14 -9.59 -10.10 -4.89
CA GLU A 14 -10.87 -9.47 -4.53
C GLU A 14 -10.90 -7.99 -4.93
N TYR A 15 -9.77 -7.44 -5.40
CA TYR A 15 -9.63 -6.01 -5.60
C TYR A 15 -10.59 -5.45 -6.65
N GLU A 16 -10.74 -6.10 -7.81
CA GLU A 16 -11.61 -5.59 -8.89
C GLU A 16 -13.10 -5.86 -8.65
N SER A 17 -13.43 -6.90 -7.88
CA SER A 17 -14.81 -7.38 -7.70
C SER A 17 -15.46 -6.94 -6.39
N ASN A 18 -14.68 -6.49 -5.41
CA ASN A 18 -15.20 -6.12 -4.10
C ASN A 18 -15.84 -4.71 -4.13
N PRO A 19 -17.16 -4.58 -3.88
CA PRO A 19 -17.84 -3.27 -3.84
C PRO A 19 -17.31 -2.33 -2.74
N LEU A 20 -16.58 -2.87 -1.75
CA LEU A 20 -15.91 -2.09 -0.71
C LEU A 20 -14.61 -1.43 -1.19
N ASN A 21 -14.16 -1.69 -2.43
CA ASN A 21 -12.96 -1.03 -2.99
C ASN A 21 -13.15 0.46 -3.31
N GLN A 22 -14.37 1.01 -3.18
CA GLN A 22 -14.63 2.45 -3.37
C GLN A 22 -13.91 3.04 -4.61
N ASN A 23 -13.97 2.34 -5.75
CA ASN A 23 -13.27 2.67 -6.99
C ASN A 23 -11.72 2.60 -6.94
N GLY A 24 -11.15 1.60 -6.27
CA GLY A 24 -9.69 1.39 -6.24
C GLY A 24 -8.97 2.21 -5.18
N MET A 25 -9.69 2.57 -4.11
CA MET A 25 -9.20 3.42 -3.03
C MET A 25 -8.75 2.62 -1.80
N ALA A 26 -8.99 1.31 -1.77
CA ALA A 26 -8.45 0.46 -0.71
C ALA A 26 -6.97 0.13 -0.99
N PRO A 27 -6.12 -0.05 0.03
CA PRO A 27 -4.80 -0.66 -0.16
C PRO A 27 -4.92 -2.07 -0.73
N LYS A 28 -4.14 -2.39 -1.75
CA LYS A 28 -4.09 -3.73 -2.36
C LYS A 28 -2.92 -4.51 -1.78
N LEU A 29 -3.18 -5.65 -1.15
CA LEU A 29 -2.13 -6.58 -0.76
C LEU A 29 -1.68 -7.37 -2.00
N VAL A 30 -0.45 -7.10 -2.45
CA VAL A 30 0.10 -7.60 -3.72
C VAL A 30 0.85 -8.91 -3.51
N ASP A 31 1.58 -9.03 -2.41
CA ASP A 31 2.33 -10.24 -2.10
C ASP A 31 2.71 -10.31 -0.61
N GLU A 32 2.21 -11.35 0.07
CA GLU A 32 2.57 -11.65 1.46
C GLU A 32 3.94 -12.33 1.59
N ALA A 33 4.44 -12.94 0.51
CA ALA A 33 5.67 -13.72 0.50
C ALA A 33 6.88 -12.93 0.01
N VAL A 34 6.73 -11.76 -0.61
CA VAL A 34 7.87 -11.01 -1.19
C VAL A 34 8.89 -10.64 -0.12
N PHE A 35 8.45 -10.16 1.05
CA PHE A 35 9.34 -9.80 2.15
C PHE A 35 9.97 -11.06 2.76
N LYS A 36 9.16 -12.09 3.00
CA LYS A 36 9.62 -13.38 3.55
C LYS A 36 10.69 -14.04 2.67
N ARG A 37 10.54 -13.97 1.34
CA ARG A 37 11.52 -14.49 0.36
C ARG A 37 12.86 -13.74 0.40
N ASN A 38 12.86 -12.48 0.83
CA ASN A 38 14.05 -11.64 0.94
C ASN A 38 14.60 -11.57 2.39
N GLY A 39 14.07 -12.38 3.32
CA GLY A 39 14.52 -12.41 4.72
C GLY A 39 14.06 -11.21 5.55
N PHE A 40 13.04 -10.48 5.08
CA PHE A 40 12.44 -9.36 5.79
C PHE A 40 11.07 -9.74 6.36
N GLU A 41 10.73 -9.16 7.50
CA GLU A 41 9.35 -9.19 8.03
C GLU A 41 8.55 -8.05 7.40
N GLY A 42 7.39 -8.34 6.83
CA GLY A 42 6.54 -7.33 6.21
C GLY A 42 5.59 -7.86 5.15
N TYR A 43 4.79 -6.94 4.60
CA TYR A 43 3.80 -7.21 3.56
C TYR A 43 3.93 -6.17 2.45
N ALA A 44 3.74 -6.58 1.19
CA ALA A 44 3.77 -5.67 0.05
C ALA A 44 2.38 -5.16 -0.27
N PHE A 45 2.19 -3.85 -0.11
CA PHE A 45 0.94 -3.17 -0.45
C PHE A 45 1.15 -2.21 -1.62
N GLU A 46 0.16 -2.15 -2.50
CA GLU A 46 -0.06 -1.04 -3.42
C GLU A 46 -1.04 -0.07 -2.77
N LEU A 47 -0.61 1.19 -2.63
CA LEU A 47 -1.40 2.25 -2.03
C LEU A 47 -2.12 3.06 -3.12
N PRO A 48 -3.34 3.54 -2.86
CA PRO A 48 -4.09 4.36 -3.79
C PRO A 48 -3.39 5.70 -4.07
N ALA A 49 -3.68 6.29 -5.23
CA ALA A 49 -2.98 7.45 -5.77
C ALA A 49 -2.82 8.63 -4.80
N PRO A 50 -3.83 9.03 -4.00
CA PRO A 50 -3.67 10.17 -3.09
C PRO A 50 -2.62 9.93 -2.00
N ILE A 51 -2.57 8.72 -1.45
CA ILE A 51 -1.60 8.35 -0.41
C ILE A 51 -0.20 8.23 -1.03
N ASN A 52 -0.12 7.58 -2.19
CA ASN A 52 1.13 7.37 -2.89
C ASN A 52 1.77 8.72 -3.32
N GLN A 53 0.96 9.65 -3.85
CA GLN A 53 1.40 11.01 -4.18
C GLN A 53 1.90 11.77 -2.96
N CYS A 54 1.19 11.69 -1.83
CA CYS A 54 1.61 12.33 -0.59
C CYS A 54 2.99 11.85 -0.13
N PHE A 55 3.27 10.54 -0.21
CA PHE A 55 4.59 9.99 0.11
C PHE A 55 5.68 10.42 -0.88
N ILE A 56 5.37 10.47 -2.17
CA ILE A 56 6.30 10.94 -3.20
C ILE A 56 6.66 12.41 -2.95
N GLU A 57 5.67 13.27 -2.72
CA GLU A 57 5.86 14.69 -2.42
C GLU A 57 6.66 14.88 -1.12
N TYR A 58 6.33 14.13 -0.07
CA TYR A 58 7.09 14.16 1.19
C TYR A 58 8.56 13.79 0.96
N GLY A 59 8.83 12.71 0.23
CA GLY A 59 10.19 12.28 -0.08
C GLY A 59 10.96 13.30 -0.91
N GLN A 60 10.31 13.94 -1.89
CA GLN A 60 10.89 15.03 -2.67
C GLN A 60 11.23 16.22 -1.79
N ASN A 61 10.31 16.66 -0.93
CA ASN A 61 10.51 17.79 -0.02
C ASN A 61 11.60 17.50 1.02
N ALA A 62 11.63 16.29 1.60
CA ALA A 62 12.67 15.88 2.53
C ALA A 62 14.07 15.85 1.88
N ARG A 63 14.15 15.51 0.58
CA ARG A 63 15.40 15.54 -0.19
C ARG A 63 15.87 16.96 -0.50
N ILE A 64 14.95 17.93 -0.58
CA ILE A 64 15.25 19.35 -0.82
C ILE A 64 15.76 20.02 0.46
N ILE A 65 15.34 19.58 1.65
CA ILE A 65 15.78 20.12 2.96
C ILE A 65 17.08 19.44 3.43
N LYS A 66 18.04 19.18 2.52
CA LYS A 66 19.30 18.49 2.83
C LYS A 66 20.51 19.37 2.60
#